data_AF-A0A9Q1D7S0-F1
#
_entry.id   AF-A0A9Q1D7S0-F1
#
_cell.length_a   1.000
_cell.length_b   1.000
_cell.length_c   1.000
_cell.angle_alpha   90.00
_cell.angle_beta   90.00
_cell.angle_gamma   90.00
#
_symmetry.space_group_name_H-M   'P 1'
#
loop_
_entity.id
_entity.type
_entity.pdbx_description
1 polymer ?
#
loop_
_entity_poly.entity_id
_entity_poly.type
_entity_poly.pdbx_seq_one_letter_code
_entity_poly.pdbx_strand_id
1 'polypeptide(L)'
;MGRQKILLDKLARILYIRNLLIRQALAECLGTLILVMFGCGAVAQLVLSGGSHGMFLTVNFAFGFAATLGILVCGQVSAEIVDGSYSLFSLCFTPDALWDFGHGKLIVVGENATAGIFATYPSKHLTLVNGFFDQMIGTAALIVCILAIVDPHNNPIPRGLEAFTVGFVVLVIGLSMGFNSGYAVNPARDLGPRLFTALAGWGTEVFTAKSYWFYVPVIAPLLGAFVGVLVYQLMVGFHLEGEVRDKAEQEEEEEEEEEGEGGEHQAVQCEHQGSGLSFPNKVLNNKPLHYPTPPRSTSTSKWTSDLQIGQYQQCYIDPFSLLNQSRNTSAALAMVLLGGD
;
A
#
# COMPACT_ATOMS: atom_id res chain seq x y z
N MET A 1 -28.18 11.75 -24.34
CA MET A 1 -26.96 11.54 -23.52
C MET A 1 -26.66 12.65 -22.48
N GLY A 2 -27.13 13.89 -22.61
CA GLY A 2 -26.76 14.99 -21.68
C GLY A 2 -27.43 14.98 -20.29
N ARG A 3 -28.71 14.59 -20.18
CA ARG A 3 -29.45 14.56 -18.90
C ARG A 3 -28.88 13.55 -17.88
N GLN A 4 -28.38 12.41 -18.35
CA GLN A 4 -27.75 11.40 -17.50
C GLN A 4 -26.43 11.90 -16.90
N LYS A 5 -25.59 12.58 -17.68
CA LYS A 5 -24.33 13.16 -17.18
C LYS A 5 -24.58 14.22 -16.11
N ILE A 6 -25.59 15.07 -16.29
CA ILE A 6 -25.98 16.08 -15.28
C ILE A 6 -26.50 15.42 -14.01
N LEU A 7 -27.27 14.34 -14.12
CA LEU A 7 -27.77 13.59 -12.97
C LEU A 7 -26.62 12.91 -12.22
N LEU A 8 -25.69 12.28 -12.96
CA LEU A 8 -24.49 11.64 -12.42
C LEU A 8 -23.58 12.65 -11.74
N ASP A 9 -23.36 13.85 -12.30
CA ASP A 9 -22.54 14.90 -11.69
C ASP A 9 -23.17 15.49 -10.41
N LYS A 10 -24.51 15.54 -10.34
CA LYS A 10 -25.22 15.94 -9.13
C LYS A 10 -25.09 14.86 -8.05
N LEU A 11 -25.31 13.60 -8.42
CA LEU A 11 -25.15 12.46 -7.52
C LEU A 11 -23.70 12.34 -7.03
N ALA A 12 -22.72 12.47 -7.92
CA ALA A 12 -21.30 12.42 -7.58
C ALA A 12 -20.94 13.51 -6.58
N ARG A 13 -21.43 14.75 -6.76
CA ARG A 13 -21.18 15.84 -5.79
C ARG A 13 -21.89 15.64 -4.46
N ILE A 14 -23.06 15.01 -4.44
CA ILE A 14 -23.82 14.71 -3.21
C ILE A 14 -23.15 13.57 -2.43
N LEU A 15 -22.69 12.53 -3.13
CA LEU A 15 -22.07 11.34 -2.56
C LEU A 15 -20.55 11.46 -2.43
N TYR A 16 -19.96 12.59 -2.84
CA TYR A 16 -18.53 12.82 -2.72
C TYR A 16 -18.14 12.98 -1.26
N ILE A 17 -17.49 11.95 -0.73
CA ILE A 17 -16.96 11.95 0.62
C ILE A 17 -15.69 12.81 0.62
N ARG A 18 -15.73 13.93 1.35
CA ARG A 18 -14.58 14.84 1.47
C ARG A 18 -13.53 14.33 2.44
N ASN A 19 -13.95 13.58 3.46
CA ASN A 19 -13.04 13.08 4.48
C ASN A 19 -12.16 11.97 3.90
N LEU A 20 -10.85 12.16 3.96
CA LEU A 20 -9.86 11.21 3.46
C LEU A 20 -9.97 9.86 4.19
N LEU A 21 -10.09 9.88 5.53
CA LEU A 21 -10.16 8.67 6.36
C LEU A 21 -11.38 7.82 6.01
N ILE A 22 -12.54 8.43 5.76
CA ILE A 22 -13.74 7.67 5.39
C ILE A 22 -13.55 7.02 4.01
N ARG A 23 -12.88 7.69 3.07
CA ARG A 23 -12.60 7.10 1.76
C ARG A 23 -11.64 5.91 1.89
N GLN A 24 -10.63 6.04 2.74
CA GLN A 24 -9.63 5.02 3.07
C GLN A 24 -10.28 3.80 3.71
N ALA A 25 -11.02 4.00 4.80
CA ALA A 25 -11.85 2.98 5.45
C ALA A 25 -12.77 2.21 4.48
N LEU A 26 -13.44 2.91 3.56
CA LEU A 26 -14.31 2.27 2.58
C LEU A 26 -13.55 1.43 1.56
N ALA A 27 -12.37 1.89 1.14
CA ALA A 27 -11.50 1.15 0.22
C ALA A 27 -10.96 -0.12 0.89
N GLU A 28 -10.50 -0.03 2.13
CA GLU A 28 -10.00 -1.17 2.91
C GLU A 28 -11.09 -2.20 3.19
N CYS A 29 -12.29 -1.73 3.58
CA CYS A 29 -13.44 -2.61 3.74
C CYS A 29 -13.79 -3.33 2.44
N LEU A 30 -13.73 -2.65 1.29
CA LEU A 30 -14.02 -3.25 0.00
C LEU A 30 -12.93 -4.24 -0.44
N GLY A 31 -11.66 -3.91 -0.23
CA GLY A 31 -10.52 -4.77 -0.58
C GLY A 31 -10.51 -6.05 0.25
N THR A 32 -10.72 -5.92 1.56
CA THR A 32 -10.83 -7.06 2.48
C THR A 32 -12.07 -7.90 2.16
N LEU A 33 -13.19 -7.28 1.78
CA LEU A 33 -14.38 -7.99 1.33
C LEU A 33 -14.10 -8.83 0.08
N ILE A 34 -13.40 -8.29 -0.92
CA ILE A 34 -13.02 -9.03 -2.13
C ILE A 34 -12.13 -10.22 -1.77
N LEU A 35 -11.10 -9.99 -0.94
CA LEU A 35 -10.18 -11.03 -0.47
C LEU A 35 -10.92 -12.18 0.22
N VAL A 36 -11.74 -11.86 1.22
CA VAL A 36 -12.49 -12.84 2.02
C VAL A 36 -13.56 -13.53 1.17
N MET A 37 -14.28 -12.80 0.31
CA MET A 37 -15.34 -13.37 -0.52
C MET A 37 -14.83 -14.47 -1.44
N PHE A 38 -13.77 -14.19 -2.21
CA PHE A 38 -13.22 -15.17 -3.14
C PHE A 38 -12.40 -16.24 -2.42
N GLY A 39 -11.64 -15.87 -1.38
CA GLY A 39 -10.85 -16.80 -0.59
C GLY A 39 -11.73 -17.83 0.15
N CYS A 40 -12.66 -17.36 0.99
CA CYS A 40 -13.58 -18.24 1.71
C CYS A 40 -14.53 -18.97 0.75
N GLY A 41 -14.93 -18.35 -0.37
CA GLY A 41 -15.71 -19.03 -1.41
C GLY A 41 -14.98 -20.26 -1.98
N ALA A 42 -13.67 -20.15 -2.26
CA ALA A 42 -12.87 -21.26 -2.73
C ALA A 42 -12.69 -22.35 -1.66
N VAL A 43 -12.54 -21.97 -0.39
CA VAL A 43 -12.49 -22.93 0.73
C VAL A 43 -13.83 -23.64 0.90
N ALA A 44 -14.95 -22.92 0.81
CA ALA A 44 -16.29 -23.49 0.86
C ALA A 44 -16.47 -24.51 -0.26
N GLN A 45 -16.05 -24.17 -1.49
CA GLN A 45 -16.11 -25.08 -2.63
C GLN A 45 -15.27 -26.34 -2.40
N LEU A 46 -14.07 -26.22 -1.83
CA LEU A 46 -13.24 -27.38 -1.47
C LEU A 46 -13.91 -28.26 -0.41
N VAL A 47 -14.34 -27.67 0.70
CA VAL A 47 -14.85 -28.38 1.89
C VAL A 47 -16.21 -29.01 1.60
N LEU A 48 -17.18 -28.21 1.14
CA LEU A 48 -18.56 -28.64 0.96
C LEU A 48 -18.72 -29.63 -0.19
N SER A 49 -17.84 -29.60 -1.19
CA SER A 49 -17.85 -30.57 -2.30
C SER A 49 -17.07 -31.86 -1.99
N GLY A 50 -16.48 -31.98 -0.80
CA GLY A 50 -15.62 -33.11 -0.44
C GLY A 50 -14.37 -33.25 -1.33
N GLY A 51 -13.88 -32.14 -1.88
CA GLY A 51 -12.72 -32.12 -2.79
C GLY A 51 -13.02 -32.44 -4.26
N SER A 52 -14.28 -32.59 -4.65
CA SER A 52 -14.64 -32.84 -6.05
C SER A 52 -14.52 -31.59 -6.94
N HIS A 53 -14.80 -30.41 -6.39
CA HIS A 53 -14.79 -29.14 -7.12
C HIS A 53 -13.68 -28.18 -6.65
N GLY A 54 -12.74 -28.64 -5.83
CA GLY A 54 -11.62 -27.82 -5.36
C GLY A 54 -10.48 -28.66 -4.80
N MET A 55 -9.28 -28.09 -4.79
CA MET A 55 -8.09 -28.66 -4.15
C MET A 55 -7.28 -27.58 -3.45
N PHE A 56 -6.27 -27.98 -2.66
CA PHE A 56 -5.38 -27.03 -1.98
C PHE A 56 -4.80 -25.98 -2.95
N LEU A 57 -4.40 -26.40 -4.15
CA LEU A 57 -3.88 -25.49 -5.17
C LEU A 57 -4.91 -24.44 -5.62
N THR A 58 -6.17 -24.81 -5.83
CA THR A 58 -7.22 -23.88 -6.30
C THR A 58 -7.56 -22.85 -5.24
N VAL A 59 -7.53 -23.24 -3.95
CA VAL A 59 -7.72 -22.31 -2.83
C VAL A 59 -6.62 -21.26 -2.81
N ASN A 60 -5.36 -21.66 -2.94
CA ASN A 60 -4.24 -20.72 -2.93
C ASN A 60 -4.25 -19.78 -4.15
N PHE A 61 -4.62 -20.28 -5.34
CA PHE A 61 -4.85 -19.42 -6.51
C PHE A 61 -5.96 -18.41 -6.27
N ALA A 62 -7.06 -18.83 -5.65
CA ALA A 62 -8.16 -17.92 -5.34
C ALA A 62 -7.72 -16.81 -4.38
N PHE A 63 -7.01 -17.13 -3.29
CA PHE A 63 -6.48 -16.11 -2.36
C PHE A 63 -5.48 -15.17 -3.02
N GLY A 64 -4.55 -15.69 -3.83
CA GLY A 64 -3.57 -14.86 -4.55
C GLY A 64 -4.21 -13.90 -5.54
N PHE A 65 -5.14 -14.38 -6.38
CA PHE A 65 -5.85 -13.51 -7.32
C PHE A 65 -6.86 -12.58 -6.64
N ALA A 66 -7.48 -13.00 -5.54
CA ALA A 66 -8.35 -12.14 -4.76
C ALA A 66 -7.58 -10.98 -4.11
N ALA A 67 -6.35 -11.23 -3.63
CA ALA A 67 -5.45 -10.18 -3.16
C ALA A 67 -5.10 -9.21 -4.29
N THR A 68 -4.72 -9.70 -5.48
CA THR A 68 -4.49 -8.86 -6.67
C THR A 68 -5.70 -8.00 -6.99
N LEU A 69 -6.90 -8.58 -7.05
CA LEU A 69 -8.13 -7.85 -7.36
C LEU A 69 -8.46 -6.82 -6.28
N GLY A 70 -8.32 -7.17 -5.01
CA GLY A 70 -8.50 -6.24 -3.89
C GLY A 70 -7.61 -5.02 -4.02
N ILE A 71 -6.32 -5.23 -4.31
CA ILE A 71 -5.35 -4.14 -4.52
C ILE A 71 -5.69 -3.32 -5.77
N LEU A 72 -6.09 -3.95 -6.88
CA LEU A 72 -6.47 -3.22 -8.10
C LEU A 72 -7.73 -2.36 -7.93
N VAL A 73 -8.72 -2.84 -7.16
CA VAL A 73 -9.95 -2.09 -6.90
C VAL A 73 -9.72 -0.96 -5.89
N CYS A 74 -8.85 -1.16 -4.91
CA CYS A 74 -8.74 -0.28 -3.74
C CYS A 74 -7.45 0.56 -3.68
N GLY A 75 -6.43 0.23 -4.47
CA GLY A 75 -5.06 0.75 -4.36
C GLY A 75 -4.86 2.25 -4.59
N GLN A 76 -5.91 3.01 -4.91
CA GLN A 76 -5.85 4.47 -5.01
C GLN A 76 -6.25 5.21 -3.72
N VAL A 77 -6.68 4.51 -2.67
CA VAL A 77 -7.20 5.13 -1.46
C VAL A 77 -6.72 4.33 -0.24
N SER A 78 -5.87 4.95 0.56
CA SER A 78 -5.01 4.35 1.59
C SER A 78 -5.69 3.68 2.81
N ALA A 79 -4.80 3.28 3.73
CA ALA A 79 -4.87 2.59 5.02
C ALA A 79 -5.90 3.02 6.09
N GLU A 80 -6.70 2.05 6.56
CA GLU A 80 -7.08 1.79 7.97
C GLU A 80 -7.99 0.54 8.08
N ILE A 81 -7.85 -0.28 9.13
CA ILE A 81 -8.73 -1.43 9.38
C ILE A 81 -10.11 -0.93 9.79
N VAL A 82 -11.09 -1.02 8.88
CA VAL A 82 -12.49 -1.00 9.25
C VAL A 82 -13.07 -2.39 9.10
N ASP A 83 -13.12 -3.09 10.23
CA ASP A 83 -13.77 -4.38 10.40
C ASP A 83 -15.29 -4.22 10.22
N GLY A 84 -15.71 -4.40 8.97
CA GLY A 84 -17.09 -4.40 8.55
C GLY A 84 -17.34 -5.39 7.41
N SER A 85 -16.49 -6.41 7.22
CA SER A 85 -16.73 -7.45 6.23
C SER A 85 -17.86 -8.34 6.71
N TYR A 86 -19.09 -7.89 6.44
CA TYR A 86 -20.30 -8.69 6.51
C TYR A 86 -20.09 -9.93 5.64
N SER A 87 -19.77 -11.06 6.28
CA SER A 87 -19.78 -12.39 5.68
C SER A 87 -21.22 -12.86 5.36
N LEU A 88 -22.08 -11.92 4.98
CA LEU A 88 -23.42 -12.12 4.44
C LEU A 88 -23.35 -12.82 3.08
N PHE A 89 -22.32 -12.58 2.26
CA PHE A 89 -22.30 -13.16 0.90
C PHE A 89 -22.08 -14.68 0.91
N SER A 90 -21.18 -15.23 1.73
CA SER A 90 -20.95 -16.68 1.76
C SER A 90 -22.12 -17.43 2.44
N LEU A 91 -22.77 -16.81 3.42
CA LEU A 91 -23.97 -17.38 4.07
C LEU A 91 -25.24 -17.24 3.23
N CYS A 92 -25.36 -16.20 2.38
CA CYS A 92 -26.55 -16.01 1.52
C CYS A 92 -26.61 -16.95 0.32
N PHE A 93 -25.47 -17.45 -0.18
CA PHE A 93 -25.45 -18.29 -1.38
C PHE A 93 -25.37 -19.80 -1.11
N THR A 94 -25.03 -20.24 0.11
CA THR A 94 -24.88 -21.68 0.43
C THR A 94 -25.36 -22.13 1.82
N PRO A 95 -26.39 -21.52 2.45
CA PRO A 95 -26.81 -21.96 3.78
C PRO A 95 -27.27 -23.42 3.79
N ASP A 96 -27.94 -23.86 2.71
CA ASP A 96 -28.41 -25.24 2.56
C ASP A 96 -27.24 -26.23 2.45
N ALA A 97 -26.18 -25.89 1.70
CA ALA A 97 -25.02 -26.77 1.55
C ALA A 97 -24.20 -26.88 2.85
N LEU A 98 -24.07 -25.78 3.59
CA LEU A 98 -23.47 -25.76 4.93
C LEU A 98 -24.25 -26.61 5.92
N TRP A 99 -25.59 -26.49 5.89
CA TRP A 99 -26.48 -27.23 6.76
C TRP A 99 -26.49 -28.73 6.45
N ASP A 100 -26.52 -29.10 5.16
CA ASP A 100 -26.49 -30.49 4.71
C ASP A 100 -25.17 -31.19 5.06
N PHE A 101 -24.03 -30.55 4.75
CA PHE A 101 -22.69 -31.07 5.07
C PHE A 101 -22.48 -31.24 6.59
N GLY A 102 -22.99 -30.30 7.39
CA GLY A 102 -22.94 -30.35 8.84
C GLY A 102 -23.96 -31.27 9.50
N HIS A 103 -24.76 -32.03 8.73
CA HIS A 103 -25.87 -32.85 9.22
C HIS A 103 -26.83 -32.08 10.15
N GLY A 104 -27.15 -30.85 9.75
CA GLY A 104 -28.00 -29.94 10.50
C GLY A 104 -27.33 -29.26 11.70
N LYS A 105 -25.99 -29.23 11.74
CA LYS A 105 -25.22 -28.56 12.78
C LYS A 105 -24.05 -27.76 12.21
N LEU A 106 -23.75 -26.64 12.85
CA LEU A 106 -22.60 -25.81 12.55
C LEU A 106 -21.44 -26.22 13.46
N ILE A 107 -20.42 -26.87 12.89
CA ILE A 107 -19.35 -27.55 13.62
C ILE A 107 -18.04 -26.77 13.50
N VAL A 108 -17.34 -26.56 14.62
CA VAL A 108 -16.05 -25.83 14.64
C VAL A 108 -14.85 -26.76 14.48
N VAL A 109 -14.84 -27.91 15.16
CA VAL A 109 -13.75 -28.89 15.11
C VAL A 109 -14.30 -30.29 14.84
N GLY A 110 -13.69 -31.03 13.92
CA GLY A 110 -14.12 -32.37 13.55
C GLY A 110 -13.91 -32.65 12.06
N GLU A 111 -14.41 -33.80 11.60
CA GLU A 111 -14.35 -34.19 10.18
C GLU A 111 -15.28 -33.33 9.31
N ASN A 112 -16.49 -33.02 9.82
CA ASN A 112 -17.47 -32.17 9.14
C ASN A 112 -17.42 -30.71 9.64
N ALA A 113 -16.25 -30.24 10.06
CA ALA A 113 -16.09 -28.87 10.54
C ALA A 113 -16.26 -27.86 9.39
N THR A 114 -17.11 -26.86 9.60
CA THR A 114 -17.43 -25.82 8.62
C THR A 114 -16.90 -24.44 9.02
N ALA A 115 -16.51 -24.22 10.28
CA ALA A 115 -15.95 -22.94 10.71
C ALA A 115 -14.62 -22.60 10.00
N GLY A 116 -13.86 -23.62 9.60
CA GLY A 116 -12.59 -23.49 8.85
C GLY A 116 -12.73 -22.90 7.45
N ILE A 117 -13.97 -22.77 6.94
CA ILE A 117 -14.26 -22.06 5.68
C ILE A 117 -13.99 -20.56 5.83
N PHE A 118 -14.29 -20.01 7.01
CA PHE A 118 -14.29 -18.58 7.27
C PHE A 118 -12.98 -18.13 7.93
N ALA A 119 -12.60 -18.79 9.01
CA ALA A 119 -11.41 -18.46 9.79
C ALA A 119 -10.42 -19.63 9.81
N THR A 120 -9.17 -19.33 10.15
CA THR A 120 -8.09 -20.32 10.18
C THR A 120 -8.08 -21.12 11.48
N TYR A 121 -7.70 -22.40 11.39
CA TYR A 121 -7.52 -23.28 12.52
C TYR A 121 -6.25 -24.12 12.30
N PRO A 122 -5.52 -24.47 13.36
CA PRO A 122 -4.25 -25.17 13.23
C PRO A 122 -4.48 -26.65 12.86
N SER A 123 -3.61 -27.19 12.03
CA SER A 123 -3.60 -28.62 11.71
C SER A 123 -3.36 -29.48 12.96
N LYS A 124 -3.83 -30.75 12.92
CA LYS A 124 -3.79 -31.66 14.08
C LYS A 124 -2.39 -31.90 14.66
N HIS A 125 -1.34 -31.78 13.85
CA HIS A 125 0.06 -32.01 14.23
C HIS A 125 0.75 -30.75 14.79
N LEU A 126 0.11 -29.58 14.69
CA LEU A 126 0.76 -28.31 14.99
C LEU A 126 0.53 -27.91 16.45
N THR A 127 1.61 -27.58 17.15
CA THR A 127 1.55 -26.97 18.48
C THR A 127 1.27 -25.48 18.38
N LEU A 128 0.72 -24.89 19.44
CA LEU A 128 0.40 -23.47 19.51
C LEU A 128 1.65 -22.58 19.28
N VAL A 129 2.79 -22.99 19.86
CA VAL A 129 4.08 -22.30 19.69
C VAL A 129 4.56 -22.37 18.25
N ASN A 130 4.53 -23.55 17.63
CA ASN A 130 4.95 -23.70 16.24
C ASN A 130 4.03 -22.91 15.29
N GLY A 131 2.71 -22.91 15.57
CA GLY A 131 1.75 -22.10 14.82
C GLY A 131 1.96 -20.59 14.97
N PHE A 132 2.43 -20.14 16.12
CA PHE A 132 2.81 -18.75 16.33
C PHE A 132 4.01 -18.35 15.47
N PHE A 133 5.08 -19.14 15.48
CA PHE A 133 6.25 -18.89 14.62
C PHE A 133 5.93 -19.02 13.14
N ASP A 134 5.08 -19.98 12.75
CA ASP A 134 4.59 -20.16 11.38
C ASP A 134 3.90 -18.89 10.85
N GLN A 135 2.96 -18.32 11.62
CA GLN A 135 2.28 -17.08 11.25
C GLN A 135 3.22 -15.86 11.27
N MET A 136 4.10 -15.76 12.26
CA MET A 136 5.07 -14.67 12.34
C MET A 136 6.05 -14.67 11.15
N ILE A 137 6.60 -15.83 10.79
CA ILE A 137 7.53 -15.97 9.66
C ILE A 137 6.81 -15.72 8.34
N GLY A 138 5.59 -16.25 8.17
CA GLY A 138 4.78 -16.02 6.98
C GLY A 138 4.48 -14.54 6.74
N THR A 139 4.10 -13.80 7.80
CA THR A 139 3.86 -12.36 7.69
C THR A 139 5.16 -11.56 7.51
N ALA A 140 6.26 -11.95 8.16
CA ALA A 140 7.55 -11.31 7.95
C ALA A 140 8.01 -11.42 6.48
N ALA A 141 7.90 -12.62 5.90
CA ALA A 141 8.22 -12.85 4.49
C ALA A 141 7.31 -12.03 3.55
N LEU A 142 6.00 -11.97 3.85
CA LEU A 142 5.06 -11.14 3.10
C LEU A 142 5.49 -9.67 3.11
N ILE A 143 5.83 -9.12 4.28
CA ILE A 143 6.26 -7.72 4.42
C ILE A 143 7.57 -7.45 3.69
N VAL A 144 8.57 -8.31 3.83
CA VAL A 144 9.85 -8.16 3.11
C VAL A 144 9.61 -8.11 1.60
N CYS A 145 8.80 -9.01 1.06
CA CYS A 145 8.48 -9.01 -0.36
C CYS A 145 7.67 -7.78 -0.80
N ILE A 146 6.69 -7.33 0.00
CA ILE A 146 5.92 -6.13 -0.30
C ILE A 146 6.84 -4.91 -0.33
N LEU A 147 7.69 -4.73 0.68
CA LEU A 147 8.66 -3.62 0.73
C LEU A 147 9.57 -3.64 -0.50
N ALA A 148 10.12 -4.81 -0.85
CA ALA A 148 10.95 -4.96 -2.05
C ALA A 148 10.22 -4.59 -3.36
N ILE A 149 8.90 -4.86 -3.44
CA ILE A 149 8.06 -4.55 -4.62
C ILE A 149 7.76 -3.05 -4.70
N VAL A 150 7.54 -2.39 -3.56
CA VAL A 150 7.07 -1.00 -3.54
C VAL A 150 8.21 0.02 -3.42
N ASP A 151 9.42 -0.42 -3.08
CA ASP A 151 10.60 0.43 -2.95
C ASP A 151 11.03 1.00 -4.31
N PRO A 152 11.01 2.33 -4.51
CA PRO A 152 11.38 2.97 -5.76
C PRO A 152 12.87 2.84 -6.11
N HIS A 153 13.73 2.57 -5.12
CA HIS A 153 15.17 2.42 -5.32
C HIS A 153 15.55 0.98 -5.68
N ASN A 154 14.65 0.03 -5.49
CA ASN A 154 14.85 -1.36 -5.90
C ASN A 154 14.47 -1.55 -7.38
N ASN A 155 14.73 -2.74 -7.92
CA ASN A 155 14.48 -3.07 -9.32
C ASN A 155 13.00 -2.78 -9.71
N PRO A 156 12.75 -1.84 -10.65
CA PRO A 156 11.41 -1.35 -10.90
C PRO A 156 10.55 -2.41 -11.60
N ILE A 157 9.35 -2.61 -11.06
CA ILE A 157 8.33 -3.46 -11.66
C ILE A 157 7.58 -2.66 -12.73
N PRO A 158 7.22 -3.26 -13.88
CA PRO A 158 6.41 -2.57 -14.88
C PRO A 158 5.11 -2.01 -14.28
N ARG A 159 4.80 -0.75 -14.57
CA ARG A 159 3.63 -0.06 -14.02
C ARG A 159 2.35 -0.87 -14.25
N GLY A 160 1.60 -1.07 -13.18
CA GLY A 160 0.35 -1.85 -13.19
C GLY A 160 0.52 -3.34 -12.88
N LEU A 161 1.74 -3.88 -12.84
CA LEU A 161 1.99 -5.27 -12.40
C LEU A 161 2.29 -5.41 -10.90
N GLU A 162 2.41 -4.30 -10.18
CA GLU A 162 2.65 -4.26 -8.73
C GLU A 162 1.63 -5.13 -7.97
N ALA A 163 0.33 -4.86 -8.17
CA ALA A 163 -0.76 -5.59 -7.53
C ALA A 163 -0.75 -7.09 -7.84
N PHE A 164 -0.43 -7.45 -9.09
CA PHE A 164 -0.33 -8.85 -9.52
C PHE A 164 0.83 -9.56 -8.83
N THR A 165 1.96 -8.88 -8.69
CA THR A 165 3.16 -9.42 -8.03
C THR A 165 2.90 -9.65 -6.55
N VAL A 166 2.21 -8.72 -5.87
CA VAL A 166 1.81 -8.90 -4.46
C VAL A 166 0.88 -10.11 -4.30
N GLY A 167 -0.13 -10.27 -5.16
CA GLY A 167 -1.00 -11.44 -5.11
C GLY A 167 -0.26 -12.76 -5.41
N PHE A 168 0.77 -12.73 -6.27
CA PHE A 168 1.65 -13.87 -6.49
C PHE A 168 2.48 -14.23 -5.25
N VAL A 169 2.95 -13.25 -4.48
CA VAL A 169 3.60 -13.49 -3.18
C VAL A 169 2.64 -14.20 -2.22
N VAL A 170 1.39 -13.72 -2.10
CA VAL A 170 0.36 -14.37 -1.27
C VAL A 170 0.13 -15.82 -1.71
N LEU A 171 0.05 -16.08 -3.02
CA LEU A 171 -0.05 -17.43 -3.58
C LEU A 171 1.14 -18.32 -3.17
N VAL A 172 2.38 -17.83 -3.30
CA VAL A 172 3.60 -18.59 -2.93
C VAL A 172 3.64 -18.90 -1.45
N ILE A 173 3.28 -17.95 -0.59
CA ILE A 173 3.21 -18.16 0.87
C ILE A 173 2.13 -19.20 1.19
N GLY A 174 0.96 -19.11 0.58
CA GLY A 174 -0.11 -20.08 0.77
C GLY A 174 0.29 -21.50 0.35
N LEU A 175 0.99 -21.65 -0.78
CA LEU A 175 1.46 -22.95 -1.26
C LEU A 175 2.58 -23.55 -0.41
N SER A 176 3.44 -22.73 0.18
CA SER A 176 4.61 -23.17 0.95
C SER A 176 4.30 -23.41 2.43
N MET A 177 3.49 -22.56 3.05
CA MET A 177 3.23 -22.56 4.50
C MET A 177 1.76 -22.83 4.86
N GLY A 178 0.86 -22.86 3.88
CA GLY A 178 -0.56 -22.91 4.16
C GLY A 178 -1.10 -24.21 4.77
N PHE A 179 -0.35 -25.31 4.68
CA PHE A 179 -0.73 -26.59 5.26
C PHE A 179 -0.74 -26.58 6.81
N ASN A 180 0.13 -25.78 7.42
CA ASN A 180 0.30 -25.78 8.88
C ASN A 180 -0.94 -25.20 9.57
N SER A 181 -1.27 -23.96 9.22
CA SER A 181 -2.32 -23.20 9.91
C SER A 181 -3.16 -22.32 8.99
N GLY A 182 -3.09 -22.51 7.67
CA GLY A 182 -3.94 -21.79 6.71
C GLY A 182 -3.50 -20.36 6.40
N TYR A 183 -2.23 -20.01 6.68
CA TYR A 183 -1.59 -18.74 6.30
C TYR A 183 -2.48 -17.52 6.53
N ALA A 184 -2.97 -17.32 7.77
CA ALA A 184 -3.84 -16.19 8.08
C ALA A 184 -3.18 -14.87 7.66
N VAL A 185 -1.92 -14.67 8.05
CA VAL A 185 -0.97 -13.57 7.74
C VAL A 185 -1.48 -12.12 7.89
N ASN A 186 -2.77 -11.95 8.13
CA ASN A 186 -3.54 -10.73 8.22
C ASN A 186 -4.61 -10.95 9.32
N PRO A 187 -4.61 -10.13 10.39
CA PRO A 187 -5.59 -10.23 11.47
C PRO A 187 -7.05 -10.08 11.03
N ALA A 188 -7.36 -9.13 10.13
CA ALA A 188 -8.72 -8.87 9.65
C ALA A 188 -9.28 -10.04 8.82
N ARG A 189 -8.42 -10.74 8.07
CA ARG A 189 -8.78 -11.95 7.30
C ARG A 189 -9.21 -13.12 8.20
N ASP A 190 -8.86 -13.09 9.48
CA ASP A 190 -9.23 -14.13 10.44
C ASP A 190 -10.28 -13.66 11.44
N LEU A 191 -10.07 -12.53 12.10
CA LEU A 191 -10.89 -12.03 13.20
C LEU A 191 -12.30 -11.65 12.74
N GLY A 192 -12.45 -10.95 11.61
CA GLY A 192 -13.76 -10.56 11.07
C GLY A 192 -14.65 -11.77 10.75
N PRO A 193 -14.19 -12.73 9.92
CA PRO A 193 -14.93 -13.97 9.66
C PRO A 193 -15.16 -14.83 10.91
N ARG A 194 -14.24 -14.80 11.88
CA ARG A 194 -14.40 -15.50 13.17
C ARG A 194 -15.51 -14.89 14.03
N LEU A 195 -15.56 -13.56 14.13
CA LEU A 195 -16.66 -12.87 14.81
C LEU A 195 -17.99 -13.16 14.13
N PHE A 196 -18.01 -13.16 12.79
CA PHE A 196 -19.19 -13.55 12.04
C PHE A 196 -19.68 -14.95 12.39
N THR A 197 -18.80 -15.96 12.34
CA THR A 197 -19.20 -17.35 12.65
C THR A 197 -19.70 -17.51 14.09
N ALA A 198 -19.14 -16.76 15.04
CA ALA A 198 -19.65 -16.73 16.41
C ALA A 198 -21.11 -16.26 16.48
N LEU A 199 -21.45 -15.19 15.74
CA LEU A 199 -22.80 -14.61 15.69
C LEU A 199 -23.77 -15.43 14.82
N ALA A 200 -23.28 -16.07 13.77
CA ALA A 200 -24.08 -16.80 12.79
C ALA A 200 -24.54 -18.19 13.26
N GLY A 201 -24.05 -18.66 14.42
CA GLY A 201 -24.56 -19.87 15.07
C GLY A 201 -23.53 -20.95 15.38
N TRP A 202 -22.24 -20.78 15.03
CA TRP A 202 -21.16 -21.65 15.53
C TRP A 202 -20.86 -21.41 17.02
N GLY A 203 -21.31 -20.28 17.58
CA GLY A 203 -21.17 -19.95 18.99
C GLY A 203 -19.76 -19.58 19.40
N THR A 204 -19.50 -19.54 20.71
CA THR A 204 -18.22 -19.09 21.28
C THR A 204 -17.06 -20.08 21.05
N GLU A 205 -17.34 -21.29 20.59
CA GLU A 205 -16.34 -22.33 20.35
C GLU A 205 -15.28 -21.89 19.33
N VAL A 206 -15.64 -20.99 18.38
CA VAL A 206 -14.69 -20.44 17.40
C VAL A 206 -13.54 -19.65 18.04
N PHE A 207 -13.69 -19.17 19.28
CA PHE A 207 -12.64 -18.49 20.04
C PHE A 207 -11.94 -19.41 21.03
N THR A 208 -12.57 -20.49 21.50
CA THR A 208 -11.98 -21.42 22.47
C THR A 208 -11.30 -22.63 21.83
N ALA A 209 -11.57 -22.89 20.54
CA ALA A 209 -11.03 -24.02 19.81
C ALA A 209 -9.48 -24.05 19.83
N LYS A 210 -8.93 -25.27 19.96
CA LYS A 210 -7.49 -25.57 19.86
C LYS A 210 -6.60 -24.67 20.74
N SER A 211 -6.93 -24.61 22.04
CA SER A 211 -6.20 -23.81 23.03
C SER A 211 -6.22 -22.30 22.72
N TYR A 212 -7.42 -21.78 22.47
CA TYR A 212 -7.64 -20.36 22.16
C TYR A 212 -6.90 -19.88 20.91
N TRP A 213 -6.93 -20.65 19.82
CA TRP A 213 -6.15 -20.35 18.61
C TRP A 213 -6.34 -18.92 18.06
N PHE A 214 -7.51 -18.31 18.26
CA PHE A 214 -7.85 -16.99 17.69
C PHE A 214 -6.82 -15.88 17.94
N TYR A 215 -6.07 -15.93 19.04
CA TYR A 215 -5.09 -14.87 19.32
C TYR A 215 -3.84 -15.01 18.44
N VAL A 216 -3.52 -16.20 17.92
CA VAL A 216 -2.32 -16.42 17.11
C VAL A 216 -2.41 -15.67 15.77
N PRO A 217 -3.48 -15.82 14.95
CA PRO A 217 -3.69 -15.02 13.75
C PRO A 217 -3.81 -13.51 13.98
N VAL A 218 -4.03 -13.06 15.22
CA VAL A 218 -4.13 -11.64 15.55
C VAL A 218 -2.77 -11.07 15.94
N ILE A 219 -2.06 -11.72 16.86
CA ILE A 219 -0.81 -11.19 17.44
C ILE A 219 0.41 -11.56 16.61
N ALA A 220 0.50 -12.80 16.12
CA ALA A 220 1.71 -13.26 15.41
C ALA A 220 1.95 -12.49 14.10
N PRO A 221 0.93 -12.18 13.27
CA PRO A 221 1.13 -11.33 12.11
C PRO A 221 1.63 -9.93 12.43
N LEU A 222 1.12 -9.28 13.48
CA LEU A 222 1.56 -7.94 13.86
C LEU A 222 3.06 -7.92 14.22
N LEU A 223 3.51 -8.91 15.01
CA LEU A 223 4.93 -9.05 15.32
C LEU A 223 5.76 -9.44 14.10
N GLY A 224 5.24 -10.35 13.27
CA GLY A 224 5.90 -10.77 12.03
C GLY A 224 6.11 -9.60 11.08
N ALA A 225 5.12 -8.71 11.00
CA ALA A 225 5.18 -7.53 10.17
C ALA A 225 6.28 -6.57 10.64
N PHE A 226 6.35 -6.29 11.94
CA PHE A 226 7.43 -5.49 12.53
C PHE A 226 8.82 -6.11 12.25
N VAL A 227 8.97 -7.43 12.46
CA VAL A 227 10.21 -8.15 12.16
C VAL A 227 10.55 -8.08 10.67
N GLY A 228 9.57 -8.19 9.78
CA GLY A 228 9.75 -8.09 8.33
C GLY A 228 10.29 -6.72 7.90
N VAL A 229 9.77 -5.63 8.48
CA VAL A 229 10.30 -4.28 8.22
C VAL A 229 11.76 -4.19 8.65
N LEU A 230 12.09 -4.64 9.86
CA LEU A 230 13.47 -4.61 10.36
C LEU A 230 14.43 -5.40 9.47
N VAL A 231 14.02 -6.60 9.05
CA VAL A 231 14.83 -7.44 8.15
C VAL A 231 15.05 -6.75 6.80
N TYR A 232 14.00 -6.18 6.20
CA TYR A 232 14.14 -5.47 4.92
C TYR A 232 15.08 -4.27 5.03
N GLN A 233 14.90 -3.43 6.05
CA GLN A 233 15.69 -2.23 6.24
C GLN A 233 17.18 -2.55 6.45
N LEU A 234 17.48 -3.53 7.31
CA LEU A 234 18.86 -3.92 7.61
C LEU A 234 19.56 -4.60 6.44
N MET A 235 18.84 -5.43 5.67
CA MET A 235 19.47 -6.24 4.61
C MET A 235 19.47 -5.58 3.25
N VAL A 236 18.49 -4.71 2.96
CA VAL A 236 18.26 -4.15 1.61
C VAL A 236 18.13 -2.64 1.67
N GLY A 237 17.20 -2.11 2.47
CA GLY A 237 16.87 -0.67 2.51
C GLY A 237 18.09 0.21 2.72
N PHE A 238 18.82 0.01 3.82
CA PHE A 238 20.00 0.82 4.14
C PHE A 238 21.14 0.72 3.12
N HIS A 239 21.22 -0.38 2.37
CA HIS A 239 22.27 -0.57 1.37
C HIS A 239 21.92 0.13 0.04
N LEU A 240 20.64 0.12 -0.34
CA LEU A 240 20.15 0.83 -1.54
C LEU A 240 20.09 2.34 -1.32
N GLU A 241 19.54 2.79 -0.18
CA GLU A 241 19.49 4.21 0.16
C GLU A 241 20.90 4.81 0.30
N GLY A 242 21.86 4.02 0.81
CA GLY A 242 23.27 4.40 0.85
C GLY A 242 23.83 4.67 -0.54
N GLU A 243 23.65 3.75 -1.50
CA GLU A 243 24.15 3.92 -2.87
C GLU A 243 23.53 5.14 -3.58
N VAL A 244 22.25 5.42 -3.32
CA VAL A 244 21.55 6.59 -3.89
C VAL A 244 22.10 7.89 -3.30
N ARG A 245 22.33 7.92 -1.98
CA ARG A 245 22.95 9.08 -1.32
C ARG A 245 24.36 9.32 -1.82
N ASP A 246 25.18 8.27 -1.91
CA ASP A 246 26.56 8.37 -2.38
C ASP A 246 26.64 8.87 -3.84
N LYS A 247 25.67 8.51 -4.70
CA LYS A 247 25.55 9.06 -6.06
C LYS A 247 25.13 10.53 -6.07
N ALA A 248 24.16 10.91 -5.24
CA ALA A 248 23.72 12.30 -5.13
C ALA A 248 24.86 13.21 -4.65
N GLU A 249 25.65 12.75 -3.67
CA GLU A 249 26.84 13.46 -3.19
C GLU A 249 27.89 13.62 -4.32
N GLN A 250 28.10 12.59 -5.15
CA GLN A 250 29.00 12.67 -6.31
C GLN A 250 28.50 13.63 -7.40
N GLU A 251 27.19 13.63 -7.69
CA GLU A 251 26.59 14.55 -8.66
C GLU A 251 26.69 16.01 -8.20
N GLU A 252 26.51 16.28 -6.89
CA GLU A 252 26.71 17.62 -6.31
C GLU A 252 28.18 18.07 -6.39
N GLU A 253 29.14 17.19 -6.12
CA GLU A 253 30.57 17.48 -6.26
C GLU A 253 30.96 17.77 -7.73
N GLU A 254 30.43 17.01 -8.70
CA GLU A 254 30.67 17.24 -10.14
C GLU A 254 30.06 18.57 -10.62
N GLU A 255 28.86 18.94 -10.17
CA GLU A 255 28.22 20.23 -10.50
C GLU A 255 29.01 21.42 -9.94
N GLU A 256 29.56 21.31 -8.71
CA GLU A 256 30.41 22.35 -8.12
C GLU A 256 31.74 22.51 -8.86
N GLU A 257 32.34 21.42 -9.36
CA GLU A 257 33.55 21.47 -10.19
C GLU A 257 33.28 22.13 -11.56
N GLU A 258 32.16 21.80 -12.23
CA GLU A 258 31.79 22.40 -13.52
C GLU A 258 31.47 23.91 -13.40
N GLU A 259 30.80 24.35 -12.32
CA GLU A 259 30.56 25.78 -12.06
C GLU A 259 31.87 26.53 -11.73
N GLY A 260 32.81 25.87 -11.04
CA GLY A 260 34.15 26.40 -10.76
C GLY A 260 34.99 26.64 -12.02
N GLU A 261 35.03 25.67 -12.93
CA GLU A 261 35.75 25.79 -14.21
C GLU A 261 35.06 26.75 -15.19
N GLY A 262 33.73 26.77 -15.22
CA GLY A 262 32.94 27.72 -16.03
C GLY A 262 33.11 29.18 -15.59
N GLY A 263 33.24 29.42 -14.29
CA GLY A 263 33.52 30.73 -13.70
C GLY A 263 34.91 31.25 -14.05
N GLU A 264 35.94 30.39 -14.08
CA GLU A 264 37.29 30.78 -14.50
C GLU A 264 37.37 31.09 -16.00
N HIS A 265 36.71 30.32 -16.87
CA HIS A 265 36.69 30.62 -18.31
C HIS A 265 35.97 31.94 -18.65
N GLN A 266 34.92 32.30 -17.91
CA GLN A 266 34.22 33.57 -18.14
C GLN A 266 34.95 34.78 -17.54
N ALA A 267 35.68 34.60 -16.44
CA ALA A 267 36.56 35.62 -15.86
C ALA A 267 37.80 35.90 -16.74
N VAL A 268 38.44 34.85 -17.29
CA VAL A 268 39.61 34.97 -18.18
C VAL A 268 39.25 35.68 -19.51
N GLN A 269 38.02 35.54 -20.00
CA GLN A 269 37.56 36.24 -21.21
C GLN A 269 37.24 37.73 -20.99
N CYS A 270 36.88 38.13 -19.77
CA CYS A 270 36.66 39.54 -19.43
C CYS A 270 37.96 40.32 -19.20
N GLU A 271 39.05 39.68 -18.76
CA GLU A 271 40.34 40.37 -18.59
C GLU A 271 41.07 40.63 -19.92
N HIS A 272 40.79 39.87 -20.98
CA HIS A 272 41.42 40.08 -22.29
C HIS A 272 40.82 41.21 -23.16
N GLN A 273 39.77 41.91 -22.71
CA GLN A 273 39.21 43.08 -23.42
C GLN A 273 39.43 44.42 -22.69
N GLY A 274 40.35 44.45 -21.72
CA GLY A 274 40.55 45.58 -20.82
C GLY A 274 41.72 46.53 -21.09
N SER A 275 42.14 46.81 -22.33
CA SER A 275 42.98 48.01 -22.60
C SER A 275 43.25 48.25 -24.09
N GLY A 276 42.70 49.32 -24.67
CA GLY A 276 43.12 49.80 -26.00
C GLY A 276 42.16 50.78 -26.71
N LEU A 277 42.33 52.07 -26.41
CA LEU A 277 42.26 53.22 -27.34
C LEU A 277 41.04 53.43 -28.30
N SER A 278 40.34 54.54 -28.01
CA SER A 278 39.81 55.59 -28.92
C SER A 278 38.84 55.27 -30.08
N PHE A 279 37.72 56.01 -30.02
CA PHE A 279 36.60 56.18 -30.97
C PHE A 279 36.95 56.28 -32.47
N PRO A 280 35.95 55.99 -33.34
CA PRO A 280 35.45 57.10 -34.17
C PRO A 280 33.91 57.21 -34.24
N ASN A 281 33.48 58.47 -34.39
CA ASN A 281 32.13 58.94 -34.69
C ASN A 281 31.58 58.38 -36.02
N LYS A 282 30.30 58.00 -36.04
CA LYS A 282 29.42 58.11 -37.22
C LYS A 282 28.03 58.61 -36.82
N VAL A 283 27.52 59.50 -37.65
CA VAL A 283 26.46 60.48 -37.43
C VAL A 283 25.31 60.22 -38.45
N LEU A 284 24.06 60.43 -38.00
CA LEU A 284 22.76 60.57 -38.74
C LEU A 284 22.16 59.26 -39.36
N ASN A 285 20.84 58.99 -39.41
CA ASN A 285 19.66 59.87 -39.41
C ASN A 285 18.32 59.11 -39.17
N ASN A 286 17.38 59.82 -38.52
CA ASN A 286 15.90 59.80 -38.49
C ASN A 286 15.01 58.73 -39.19
N LYS A 287 14.02 58.20 -38.44
CA LYS A 287 12.56 58.18 -38.77
C LYS A 287 11.69 57.94 -37.49
N PRO A 288 10.49 58.53 -37.34
CA PRO A 288 9.73 58.51 -36.08
C PRO A 288 8.46 57.62 -36.03
N LEU A 289 8.05 57.28 -34.80
CA LEU A 289 6.70 56.98 -34.25
C LEU A 289 5.92 55.72 -34.69
N HIS A 290 5.65 54.82 -33.71
CA HIS A 290 4.33 54.66 -33.07
C HIS A 290 4.38 53.67 -31.89
N TYR A 291 3.90 54.09 -30.71
CA TYR A 291 3.58 53.21 -29.57
C TYR A 291 2.12 53.47 -29.16
N PRO A 292 1.29 52.44 -28.87
CA PRO A 292 0.03 52.66 -28.19
C PRO A 292 0.23 52.67 -26.67
N THR A 293 -0.24 53.73 -26.01
CA THR A 293 -0.29 53.89 -24.57
C THR A 293 -1.48 53.13 -23.96
N PRO A 294 -1.35 52.52 -22.76
CA PRO A 294 -2.49 52.16 -21.93
C PRO A 294 -2.81 53.29 -20.93
N PRO A 295 -4.08 53.48 -20.52
CA PRO A 295 -4.47 54.57 -19.64
C PRO A 295 -4.10 54.30 -18.17
N ARG A 296 -3.80 55.40 -17.48
CA ARG A 296 -3.37 55.51 -16.08
C ARG A 296 -4.53 55.60 -15.09
N SER A 297 -4.13 55.34 -13.84
CA SER A 297 -4.68 55.80 -12.55
C SER A 297 -5.62 54.78 -11.88
N THR A 298 -5.50 54.41 -10.60
CA THR A 298 -4.88 55.06 -9.43
C THR A 298 -4.50 54.00 -8.37
N SER A 299 -3.43 54.25 -7.61
CA SER A 299 -3.32 54.09 -6.14
C SER A 299 -1.88 53.74 -5.70
N THR A 300 -1.46 54.37 -4.61
CA THR A 300 -0.10 54.55 -4.09
C THR A 300 0.21 53.63 -2.91
N SER A 301 1.40 53.02 -2.86
CA SER A 301 2.28 52.92 -1.67
C SER A 301 3.63 52.34 -2.11
N LYS A 302 4.73 53.11 -2.06
CA LYS A 302 5.70 53.28 -0.96
C LYS A 302 6.68 52.10 -0.84
N TRP A 303 7.90 52.36 -1.33
CA TRP A 303 9.12 51.56 -1.31
C TRP A 303 9.56 51.13 0.09
N THR A 304 10.13 49.91 0.24
CA THR A 304 11.52 49.68 0.67
C THR A 304 11.88 48.18 0.71
N SER A 305 13.03 47.87 0.08
CA SER A 305 14.02 46.81 0.38
C SER A 305 13.58 45.33 0.46
N ASP A 306 13.80 44.62 -0.66
CA ASP A 306 14.05 43.17 -0.71
C ASP A 306 15.52 42.88 -0.37
N LEU A 307 15.75 42.20 0.76
CA LEU A 307 16.99 41.54 1.13
C LEU A 307 16.59 40.16 1.66
N GLN A 308 16.51 39.16 0.78
CA GLN A 308 16.25 37.78 1.21
C GLN A 308 17.50 37.18 1.83
N ILE A 309 17.46 37.06 3.15
CA ILE A 309 18.37 36.27 3.97
C ILE A 309 17.98 34.79 3.80
N GLY A 310 18.95 33.98 3.38
CA GLY A 310 18.81 32.53 3.26
C GLY A 310 18.35 31.87 4.56
N GLN A 311 17.34 31.03 4.44
CA GLN A 311 16.89 30.16 5.53
C GLN A 311 17.83 28.95 5.63
N TYR A 312 18.69 28.94 6.64
CA TYR A 312 19.23 27.70 7.18
C TYR A 312 18.11 26.95 7.90
N GLN A 313 17.54 25.94 7.25
CA GLN A 313 16.70 24.95 7.91
C GLN A 313 17.44 23.61 7.84
N GLN A 314 18.07 23.28 8.96
CA GLN A 314 18.81 22.06 9.23
C GLN A 314 17.96 20.84 8.84
N CYS A 315 18.44 20.05 7.87
CA CYS A 315 17.84 18.79 7.45
C CYS A 315 17.97 17.75 8.57
N TYR A 316 17.04 17.79 9.53
CA TYR A 316 16.74 16.63 10.37
C TYR A 316 15.70 15.81 9.60
N ILE A 317 16.17 14.80 8.85
CA ILE A 317 15.30 13.86 8.16
C ILE A 317 14.64 12.99 9.24
N ASP A 318 13.38 13.29 9.53
CA ASP A 318 12.51 12.47 10.37
C ASP A 318 12.29 11.13 9.66
N PRO A 319 12.66 9.97 10.25
CA PRO A 319 12.49 8.66 9.63
C PRO A 319 11.02 8.31 9.28
N PHE A 320 10.04 9.13 9.69
CA PHE A 320 8.65 9.01 9.27
C PHE A 320 8.30 9.69 7.93
N SER A 321 9.17 10.50 7.33
CA SER A 321 8.82 11.23 6.08
C SER A 321 8.77 10.36 4.83
N LEU A 322 9.43 9.20 4.83
CA LEU A 322 9.42 8.23 3.72
C LEU A 322 8.06 7.52 3.54
N LEU A 323 7.17 7.56 4.54
CA LEU A 323 5.81 7.02 4.43
C LEU A 323 4.86 7.89 3.60
N ASN A 324 5.26 9.11 3.22
CA ASN A 324 4.34 10.10 2.63
C ASN A 324 4.54 10.35 1.12
N GLN A 325 5.58 9.78 0.50
CA GLN A 325 5.98 10.15 -0.87
C GLN A 325 5.63 9.13 -1.97
N SER A 326 4.81 8.12 -1.67
CA SER A 326 4.22 7.28 -2.71
C SER A 326 2.76 7.00 -2.43
N ARG A 327 1.89 7.68 -3.19
CA ARG A 327 0.43 7.50 -3.19
C ARG A 327 -0.03 6.07 -3.54
N ASN A 328 0.87 5.21 -4.01
CA ASN A 328 0.60 3.80 -4.33
C ASN A 328 1.19 2.81 -3.29
N THR A 329 2.23 3.19 -2.54
CA THR A 329 2.89 2.32 -1.52
C THR A 329 2.04 2.10 -0.27
N SER A 330 1.23 3.09 0.13
CA SER A 330 0.48 3.01 1.38
C SER A 330 -0.60 1.93 1.40
N ALA A 331 -1.09 1.44 0.25
CA ALA A 331 -2.16 0.44 0.21
C ALA A 331 -1.67 -0.99 0.49
N ALA A 332 -0.42 -1.34 0.11
CA ALA A 332 0.13 -2.67 0.35
C ALA A 332 0.70 -2.81 1.78
N LEU A 333 1.27 -1.73 2.32
CA LEU A 333 1.78 -1.69 3.69
C LEU A 333 0.63 -1.68 4.74
N ALA A 334 -0.47 -1.02 4.41
CA ALA A 334 -1.62 -0.85 5.31
C ALA A 334 -2.44 -2.11 5.57
N MET A 335 -2.50 -3.01 4.59
CA MET A 335 -3.14 -4.32 4.78
C MET A 335 -2.49 -5.16 5.89
N VAL A 336 -1.29 -4.79 6.35
CA VAL A 336 -0.49 -5.65 7.23
C VAL A 336 0.01 -4.95 8.52
N LEU A 337 0.16 -3.61 8.58
CA LEU A 337 1.13 -3.05 9.55
C LEU A 337 0.72 -2.17 10.73
N LEU A 338 -0.47 -1.59 10.92
CA LEU A 338 -0.59 -0.57 11.99
C LEU A 338 -1.83 -0.65 12.88
N GLY A 339 -1.61 -1.19 14.09
CA GLY A 339 -2.25 -0.74 15.32
C GLY A 339 -1.15 -0.20 16.24
N GLY A 340 -1.16 1.11 16.49
CA GLY A 340 -0.19 1.80 17.31
C GLY A 340 -0.38 3.31 17.20
N ASP A 341 -1.30 3.85 18.00
CA ASP A 341 -1.24 5.24 18.47
C ASP A 341 -0.11 5.39 19.49
#